data_AF-A0A8J7Q4G6-F1
#
_entry.id   AF-A0A8J7Q4G6-F1
#
_cell.length_a   1.000
_cell.length_b   1.000
_cell.length_c   1.000
_cell.angle_alpha   90.00
_cell.angle_beta   90.00
_cell.angle_gamma   90.00
#
_symmetry.space_group_name_H-M   'P 1'
#
loop_
_entity.id
_entity.type
_entity.pdbx_description
1 polymer ?
#
loop_
_entity_poly.entity_id
_entity_poly.type
_entity_poly.pdbx_seq_one_letter_code
_entity_poly.pdbx_strand_id
1 'polypeptide(L)'
;MRRLLRFTWKFGVPLLVAAAVGWYFYTKLAQPGLWSSVTPRVGWLLPAAVVYLVAYTVWGLYYVILLNNQGAHASAATGLRAYFISQMGKYVPGKLLVIVIRIGMLGNIGISRTAVGITAMYESLVWVGAGALVGIVLLPELLWEGLRLQLQARGRDLPPFHRAWLILPVVLAPIGLVGLNRFVNRVNRWRHGPDARQLPRVAGG
;
A
#
# COMPACT_ATOMS: atom_id res chain seq x y z
N MET A 1 33.53 3.20 -12.05
CA MET A 1 32.30 3.22 -12.88
C MET A 1 31.04 2.64 -12.21
N ARG A 2 31.04 1.46 -11.57
CA ARG A 2 29.83 0.83 -10.98
C ARG A 2 29.13 1.59 -9.83
N ARG A 3 29.81 2.52 -9.14
CA ARG A 3 29.21 3.39 -8.09
C ARG A 3 28.49 4.60 -8.69
N LEU A 4 29.06 5.20 -9.73
CA LEU A 4 28.43 6.32 -10.45
C LEU A 4 27.12 5.85 -11.10
N LEU A 5 27.14 4.74 -11.84
CA LEU A 5 25.95 4.18 -12.50
C LEU A 5 24.81 3.85 -11.52
N ARG A 6 25.15 3.36 -10.31
CA ARG A 6 24.18 3.12 -9.23
C ARG A 6 23.60 4.41 -8.67
N PHE A 7 24.40 5.47 -8.61
CA PHE A 7 23.96 6.78 -8.14
C PHE A 7 23.06 7.46 -9.18
N THR A 8 23.45 7.46 -10.45
CA THR A 8 22.62 7.99 -11.56
C THR A 8 21.32 7.22 -11.69
N TRP A 9 21.31 5.90 -11.52
CA TRP A 9 20.06 5.13 -11.52
C TRP A 9 19.18 5.45 -10.30
N LYS A 10 19.77 5.54 -9.10
CA LYS A 10 19.03 5.76 -7.86
C LYS A 10 18.39 7.15 -7.77
N PHE A 11 19.02 8.18 -8.35
CA PHE A 11 18.52 9.56 -8.30
C PHE A 11 17.98 10.05 -9.65
N GLY A 12 18.58 9.64 -10.77
CA GLY A 12 18.16 10.07 -12.10
C GLY A 12 16.79 9.55 -12.50
N VAL A 13 16.44 8.29 -12.16
CA VAL A 13 15.10 7.76 -12.46
C VAL A 13 14.01 8.50 -11.68
N PRO A 14 14.10 8.67 -10.34
CA PRO A 14 13.12 9.50 -9.61
C PRO A 14 13.02 10.93 -10.13
N LEU A 15 14.15 11.55 -10.48
CA LEU A 15 14.19 12.93 -10.94
C LEU A 15 13.57 13.08 -12.34
N LEU A 16 13.81 12.11 -13.22
CA LEU A 16 13.14 12.02 -14.53
C LEU A 16 11.64 11.79 -14.38
N VAL A 17 11.21 10.89 -13.49
CA VAL A 17 9.78 10.66 -13.21
C VAL A 17 9.15 11.94 -12.65
N ALA A 18 9.79 12.60 -11.68
CA ALA A 18 9.30 13.86 -11.12
C ALA A 18 9.22 14.96 -12.19
N ALA A 19 10.22 15.08 -13.07
CA ALA A 19 10.21 16.03 -14.18
C ALA A 19 9.11 15.73 -15.20
N ALA A 20 8.90 14.46 -15.57
CA ALA A 20 7.86 14.04 -16.51
C ALA A 20 6.45 14.28 -15.93
N VAL A 21 6.24 13.95 -14.66
CA VAL A 21 4.98 14.20 -13.95
C VAL A 21 4.75 15.71 -13.81
N GLY A 22 5.76 16.46 -13.38
CA GLY A 22 5.70 17.92 -13.24
C GLY A 22 5.40 18.61 -14.57
N TRP A 23 6.06 18.18 -15.65
CA TRP A 23 5.79 18.64 -17.02
C TRP A 23 4.34 18.35 -17.43
N TYR A 24 3.87 17.11 -17.23
CA TYR A 24 2.49 16.73 -17.54
C TYR A 24 1.45 17.59 -16.81
N PHE A 25 1.64 17.79 -15.50
CA PHE A 25 0.76 18.65 -14.69
C PHE A 25 0.83 20.10 -15.14
N TYR A 26 2.03 20.63 -15.42
CA TYR A 26 2.20 21.98 -15.94
C TYR A 26 1.43 22.18 -17.25
N THR A 27 1.58 21.27 -18.20
CA THR A 27 0.85 21.33 -19.48
C THR A 27 -0.66 21.25 -19.28
N LYS A 28 -1.15 20.46 -18.32
CA LYS A 28 -2.59 20.36 -18.00
C LYS A 28 -3.14 21.59 -17.27
N LEU A 29 -2.41 22.11 -16.29
CA LEU A 29 -2.79 23.30 -15.51
C LEU A 29 -2.74 24.59 -16.34
N ALA A 30 -1.92 24.61 -17.38
CA ALA A 30 -1.86 25.70 -18.35
C ALA A 30 -3.07 25.75 -19.31
N GLN A 31 -3.96 24.74 -19.29
CA GLN A 31 -5.16 24.75 -20.13
C GLN A 31 -6.20 25.74 -19.59
N PRO A 32 -6.60 26.78 -20.35
CA PRO A 32 -7.46 27.86 -19.85
C PRO A 32 -8.85 27.39 -19.37
N GLY A 33 -9.38 26.31 -19.96
CA GLY A 33 -10.69 25.75 -19.62
C GLY A 33 -10.72 24.91 -18.33
N LEU A 34 -9.57 24.61 -17.72
CA LEU A 34 -9.52 23.79 -16.51
C LEU A 34 -10.05 24.58 -15.30
N TRP A 35 -9.58 25.82 -15.12
CA TRP A 35 -9.94 26.63 -13.95
C TRP A 35 -11.38 27.14 -13.98
N SER A 36 -11.98 27.27 -15.17
CA SER A 36 -13.38 27.67 -15.32
C SER A 36 -14.38 26.55 -15.01
N SER A 37 -13.94 25.29 -14.96
CA SER A 37 -14.81 24.13 -14.68
C SER A 37 -14.74 23.63 -13.23
N VAL A 38 -13.79 24.13 -12.42
CA VAL A 38 -13.63 23.71 -11.03
C VAL A 38 -14.43 24.63 -10.11
N THR A 39 -15.65 24.22 -9.78
CA THR A 39 -16.46 24.87 -8.73
C THR A 39 -16.25 24.16 -7.39
N PRO A 40 -15.65 24.80 -6.37
CA PRO A 40 -15.46 24.18 -5.06
C PRO A 40 -16.81 23.98 -4.37
N ARG A 41 -17.26 22.73 -4.26
CA ARG A 41 -18.51 22.38 -3.57
C ARG A 41 -18.24 22.07 -2.11
N VAL A 42 -18.15 23.11 -1.29
CA VAL A 42 -17.82 23.04 0.15
C VAL A 42 -18.74 22.06 0.92
N GLY A 43 -20.01 21.95 0.53
CA GLY A 43 -20.96 21.02 1.15
C GLY A 43 -20.55 19.54 1.10
N TRP A 44 -19.67 19.15 0.17
CA TRP A 44 -19.15 17.78 0.08
C TRP A 44 -17.90 17.55 0.94
N LEU A 45 -17.29 18.59 1.51
CA LEU A 45 -16.08 18.45 2.32
C LEU A 45 -16.36 17.65 3.59
N LEU A 46 -17.47 17.93 4.28
CA LEU A 46 -17.80 17.24 5.52
C LEU A 46 -18.12 15.74 5.28
N PRO A 47 -19.02 15.37 4.35
CA PRO A 47 -19.22 13.97 3.98
C PRO A 47 -17.93 13.27 3.54
N ALA A 48 -17.09 13.92 2.72
CA ALA A 48 -15.82 13.36 2.29
C ALA A 48 -14.86 13.14 3.47
N ALA A 49 -14.77 14.08 4.40
CA ALA A 49 -13.95 13.96 5.60
C ALA A 49 -14.43 12.81 6.50
N VAL A 50 -15.74 12.65 6.67
CA VAL A 50 -16.33 11.54 7.44
C VAL A 50 -16.01 10.20 6.78
N VAL A 51 -16.26 10.07 5.47
CA VAL A 51 -15.95 8.83 4.73
C VAL A 51 -14.45 8.50 4.81
N TYR A 52 -13.60 9.51 4.66
CA TYR A 52 -12.15 9.35 4.78
C TYR A 52 -11.75 8.89 6.19
N LEU A 53 -12.31 9.51 7.23
CA LEU A 53 -12.03 9.15 8.62
C LEU A 53 -12.48 7.73 8.92
N VAL A 54 -13.69 7.33 8.49
CA VAL A 54 -14.22 5.98 8.65
C VAL A 54 -13.31 4.96 7.95
N ALA A 55 -12.94 5.22 6.69
CA ALA A 55 -12.04 4.34 5.95
C ALA A 55 -10.69 4.17 6.66
N TYR A 56 -10.07 5.27 7.11
CA TYR A 56 -8.81 5.21 7.86
C TYR A 56 -8.96 4.53 9.22
N THR A 57 -10.12 4.66 9.88
CA THR A 57 -10.38 3.99 11.16
C THR A 57 -10.48 2.48 10.97
N VAL A 58 -11.19 2.01 9.94
CA VAL A 58 -11.25 0.57 9.60
C VAL A 58 -9.84 0.01 9.36
N TRP A 59 -9.02 0.73 8.59
CA TRP A 59 -7.62 0.35 8.37
C TRP A 59 -6.77 0.38 9.63
N GLY A 60 -6.99 1.37 10.50
CA GLY A 60 -6.33 1.46 11.78
C GLY A 60 -6.69 0.32 12.72
N LEU A 61 -7.96 -0.11 12.73
CA LEU A 61 -8.41 -1.29 13.48
C LEU A 61 -7.78 -2.57 12.94
N TYR A 62 -7.73 -2.74 11.61
CA TYR A 62 -7.00 -3.84 10.98
C TYR A 62 -5.52 -3.87 11.42
N TYR A 63 -4.88 -2.70 11.49
CA TYR A 63 -3.52 -2.58 12.01
C TYR A 63 -3.41 -3.01 13.48
N VAL A 64 -4.34 -2.61 14.36
CA VAL A 64 -4.35 -3.04 15.78
C VAL A 64 -4.51 -4.55 15.89
N ILE A 65 -5.43 -5.14 15.13
CA ILE A 65 -5.64 -6.59 15.10
C ILE A 65 -4.35 -7.30 14.68
N LEU A 66 -3.71 -6.82 13.62
CA LEU A 66 -2.46 -7.39 13.13
C LEU A 66 -1.34 -7.26 14.17
N LEU A 67 -1.24 -6.11 14.83
CA LEU A 67 -0.25 -5.87 15.88
C LEU A 67 -0.45 -6.82 17.07
N ASN A 68 -1.70 -7.00 17.50
CA ASN A 68 -2.05 -7.91 18.59
C ASN A 68 -1.82 -9.37 18.22
N ASN A 69 -2.12 -9.75 16.97
CA ASN A 69 -1.78 -11.05 16.41
C ASN A 69 -0.26 -11.29 16.32
N GLN A 70 0.58 -10.24 16.31
CA GLN A 70 2.04 -10.36 16.41
C GLN A 70 2.55 -10.40 17.86
N GLY A 71 1.66 -10.55 18.85
CA GLY A 71 1.99 -10.68 20.26
C GLY A 71 2.15 -9.35 21.01
N ALA A 72 1.88 -8.22 20.34
CA ALA A 72 1.70 -6.96 21.05
C ALA A 72 0.42 -7.02 21.88
N HIS A 73 0.40 -6.35 23.03
CA HIS A 73 -0.81 -6.19 23.82
C HIS A 73 -1.20 -4.71 23.83
N ALA A 74 -1.59 -4.20 22.66
CA ALA A 74 -1.98 -2.81 22.49
C ALA A 74 -3.51 -2.67 22.55
N SER A 75 -3.99 -1.74 23.38
CA SER A 75 -5.40 -1.35 23.35
C SER A 75 -5.77 -0.75 21.98
N ALA A 76 -7.04 -0.86 21.58
CA ALA A 76 -7.52 -0.26 20.34
C ALA A 76 -7.23 1.24 20.27
N ALA A 77 -7.40 1.97 21.37
CA ALA A 77 -7.11 3.40 21.44
C ALA A 77 -5.62 3.71 21.23
N THR A 78 -4.72 2.98 21.89
CA THR A 78 -3.27 3.16 21.73
C THR A 78 -2.81 2.83 20.32
N GLY A 79 -3.31 1.72 19.76
CA GLY A 79 -2.97 1.28 18.41
C GLY A 79 -3.50 2.21 17.32
N LEU A 80 -4.74 2.69 17.45
CA LEU A 80 -5.33 3.68 16.53
C LEU A 80 -4.57 5.02 16.60
N ARG A 81 -4.22 5.48 17.81
CA ARG A 81 -3.41 6.70 17.97
C ARG A 81 -2.07 6.56 17.26
N ALA A 82 -1.38 5.44 17.45
CA ALA A 82 -0.13 5.15 16.74
C ALA A 82 -0.34 5.10 15.21
N TYR A 83 -1.44 4.50 14.76
CA TYR A 83 -1.77 4.42 13.34
C TYR A 83 -1.98 5.80 12.71
N PHE A 84 -2.85 6.65 13.28
CA PHE A 84 -3.15 7.97 12.73
C PHE A 84 -1.94 8.91 12.74
N ILE A 85 -1.18 8.96 13.84
CA ILE A 85 0.02 9.79 13.93
C ILE A 85 1.09 9.33 12.93
N SER A 86 1.23 8.01 12.74
CA SER A 86 2.18 7.47 11.77
C SER A 86 1.86 7.83 10.32
N GLN A 87 0.61 8.17 9.98
CA GLN A 87 0.25 8.59 8.62
C GLN A 87 0.97 9.87 8.20
N MET A 88 1.31 10.75 9.14
CA MET A 88 2.07 11.96 8.85
C MET A 88 3.47 11.65 8.33
N GLY A 89 4.02 10.48 8.70
CA GLY A 89 5.29 9.99 8.19
C GLY A 89 5.28 9.69 6.68
N LYS A 90 4.11 9.63 6.02
CA LYS A 90 4.00 9.45 4.56
C LYS A 90 4.41 10.69 3.78
N TYR A 91 4.37 11.88 4.40
CA TYR A 91 4.71 13.14 3.73
C TYR A 91 6.21 13.44 3.73
N VAL A 92 7.01 12.63 4.43
CA VAL A 92 8.47 12.74 4.42
C VAL A 92 9.04 11.67 3.47
N PRO A 93 9.93 12.04 2.54
CA PRO A 93 10.50 11.09 1.60
C PRO A 93 11.24 9.96 2.35
N GLY A 94 10.79 8.73 2.12
CA GLY A 94 11.45 7.52 2.62
C GLY A 94 10.54 6.41 3.14
N LYS A 95 9.24 6.63 3.43
CA LYS A 95 8.30 5.69 4.12
C LYS A 95 8.78 5.14 5.48
N LEU A 96 10.06 5.24 5.80
CA LEU A 96 10.68 4.80 7.04
C LEU A 96 10.18 5.58 8.24
N LEU A 97 9.82 6.86 8.07
CA LEU A 97 9.35 7.69 9.17
C LEU A 97 8.04 7.16 9.78
N VAL A 98 7.16 6.57 8.97
CA VAL A 98 5.95 5.87 9.46
C VAL A 98 6.34 4.75 10.43
N ILE A 99 7.35 3.96 10.07
CA ILE A 99 7.84 2.84 10.88
C ILE A 99 8.53 3.35 12.14
N VAL A 100 9.36 4.39 12.03
CA VAL A 100 10.06 5.02 13.17
C VAL A 100 9.06 5.57 14.19
N ILE A 101 8.03 6.28 13.74
CA ILE A 101 6.96 6.80 14.62
C ILE A 101 6.26 5.65 15.35
N ARG A 102 5.91 4.57 14.65
CA ARG A 102 5.26 3.41 15.26
C ARG A 102 6.17 2.70 16.26
N ILE A 103 7.45 2.52 15.95
CA ILE A 103 8.43 1.93 16.88
C ILE A 103 8.60 2.82 18.12
N GLY A 104 8.68 4.14 17.96
CA GLY A 104 8.81 5.08 19.08
C GLY A 104 7.57 5.08 19.98
N MET A 105 6.37 5.04 19.39
CA MET A 105 5.11 5.06 20.15
C MET A 105 4.77 3.73 20.81
N LEU A 106 5.21 2.61 20.23
CA LEU A 106 4.86 1.25 20.69
C LEU A 106 6.04 0.51 21.33
N GLY A 107 7.22 1.12 21.37
CA GLY A 107 8.45 0.52 21.91
C GLY A 107 8.32 0.13 23.38
N ASN A 108 7.49 0.84 24.15
CA ASN A 108 7.22 0.55 25.56
C ASN A 108 6.31 -0.67 25.77
N ILE A 109 5.72 -1.22 24.71
CA ILE A 109 4.78 -2.36 24.74
C ILE A 109 5.51 -3.66 24.34
N GLY A 110 6.85 -3.66 24.36
CA GLY A 110 7.67 -4.87 24.17
C GLY A 110 7.66 -5.47 22.76
N ILE A 111 7.28 -4.70 21.74
CA ILE A 111 7.16 -5.20 20.37
C ILE A 111 8.55 -5.30 19.72
N SER A 112 8.84 -6.46 19.12
CA SER A 112 10.07 -6.63 18.33
C SER A 112 10.03 -5.76 17.08
N ARG A 113 11.16 -5.14 16.71
CA ARG A 113 11.28 -4.37 15.45
C ARG A 113 10.88 -5.19 14.22
N THR A 114 11.13 -6.51 14.28
CA THR A 114 10.74 -7.49 13.27
C THR A 114 9.22 -7.61 13.12
N ALA A 115 8.47 -7.65 14.23
CA ALA A 115 7.01 -7.70 14.21
C ALA A 115 6.40 -6.44 13.56
N VAL A 116 6.95 -5.25 13.85
CA VAL A 116 6.50 -3.98 13.23
C VAL A 116 6.78 -4.00 11.72
N GLY A 117 7.97 -4.46 11.31
CA GLY A 117 8.33 -4.58 9.89
C GLY A 117 7.43 -5.57 9.14
N ILE A 118 7.15 -6.73 9.73
CA ILE A 118 6.24 -7.74 9.18
C ILE A 118 4.83 -7.13 9.03
N THR A 119 4.32 -6.48 10.07
CA THR A 119 3.02 -5.81 10.08
C THR A 119 2.92 -4.78 8.95
N ALA A 120 3.95 -3.95 8.75
CA ALA A 120 3.99 -2.96 7.67
C ALA A 120 4.03 -3.59 6.26
N MET A 121 4.67 -4.76 6.11
CA MET A 121 4.69 -5.50 4.84
C MET A 121 3.30 -6.08 4.52
N TYR A 122 2.64 -6.71 5.51
CA TYR A 122 1.26 -7.17 5.37
C TYR A 122 0.33 -6.03 4.99
N GLU A 123 0.40 -4.90 5.69
CA GLU A 123 -0.39 -3.70 5.39
C GLU A 123 -0.19 -3.24 3.93
N SER A 124 1.06 -3.17 3.48
CA SER A 124 1.38 -2.76 2.10
C SER A 124 0.82 -3.74 1.06
N LEU A 125 0.93 -5.04 1.31
CA LEU A 125 0.42 -6.08 0.40
C LEU A 125 -1.11 -6.07 0.34
N VAL A 126 -1.80 -5.91 1.47
CA VAL A 126 -3.26 -5.83 1.49
C VAL A 126 -3.74 -4.54 0.82
N TRP A 127 -3.05 -3.40 0.99
CA TRP A 127 -3.39 -2.16 0.27
C TRP A 127 -3.28 -2.33 -1.25
N VAL A 128 -2.18 -2.90 -1.73
CA VAL A 128 -1.96 -3.12 -3.17
C VAL A 128 -2.96 -4.15 -3.70
N GLY A 129 -3.18 -5.24 -2.98
CA GLY A 129 -4.14 -6.28 -3.35
C GLY A 129 -5.57 -5.74 -3.40
N ALA A 130 -6.02 -5.03 -2.37
CA ALA A 130 -7.35 -4.44 -2.32
C ALA A 130 -7.54 -3.38 -3.42
N GLY A 131 -6.55 -2.51 -3.64
CA GLY A 131 -6.60 -1.51 -4.71
C GLY A 131 -6.67 -2.15 -6.10
N ALA A 132 -5.91 -3.22 -6.34
CA ALA A 132 -5.98 -3.99 -7.56
C ALA A 132 -7.35 -4.67 -7.72
N LEU A 133 -7.88 -5.30 -6.66
CA LEU A 133 -9.20 -5.93 -6.67
C LEU A 133 -10.30 -4.92 -7.05
N VAL A 134 -10.35 -3.81 -6.31
CA VAL A 134 -11.32 -2.74 -6.53
C VAL A 134 -11.17 -2.17 -7.94
N GLY A 135 -9.94 -1.93 -8.38
CA GLY A 135 -9.64 -1.44 -9.72
C GLY A 135 -10.13 -2.39 -10.81
N ILE A 136 -10.00 -3.72 -10.64
CA ILE A 136 -10.46 -4.73 -11.60
C ILE A 136 -11.97 -4.87 -11.59
N VAL A 137 -12.59 -4.90 -10.39
CA VAL A 137 -14.04 -5.09 -10.22
C VAL A 137 -14.81 -3.87 -10.68
N LEU A 138 -14.33 -2.68 -10.35
CA LEU A 138 -14.98 -1.42 -10.72
C LEU A 138 -14.52 -0.89 -12.07
N LEU A 139 -13.62 -1.58 -12.79
CA LEU A 139 -13.14 -1.14 -14.10
C LEU A 139 -14.34 -1.10 -15.05
N PRO A 140 -14.82 0.10 -15.44
CA PRO A 140 -16.03 0.20 -16.24
C PRO A 140 -15.81 -0.45 -17.60
N GLU A 141 -16.83 -1.10 -18.14
CA GLU A 141 -16.76 -1.73 -19.47
C GLU A 141 -16.34 -0.72 -20.54
N LEU A 142 -16.82 0.51 -20.41
CA LEU A 142 -16.49 1.67 -21.25
C LEU A 142 -14.98 2.00 -21.26
N LEU A 143 -14.30 1.83 -20.13
CA LEU A 143 -12.86 2.09 -20.00
C LEU A 143 -12.04 0.96 -20.64
N TRP A 144 -12.55 -0.28 -20.57
CA TRP A 144 -11.96 -1.43 -21.25
C TRP A 144 -12.11 -1.35 -22.77
N GLU A 145 -13.28 -0.92 -23.25
CA GLU A 145 -13.54 -0.64 -24.65
C GLU A 145 -12.68 0.51 -25.17
N GLY A 146 -12.59 1.62 -24.43
CA GLY A 146 -11.71 2.73 -24.77
C GLY A 146 -10.24 2.33 -24.85
N LEU A 147 -9.76 1.48 -23.94
CA LEU A 147 -8.40 0.95 -23.97
C LEU A 147 -8.18 0.01 -25.17
N ARG A 148 -9.13 -0.88 -25.48
CA ARG A 148 -9.09 -1.75 -26.65
C ARG A 148 -9.01 -0.94 -27.94
N LEU A 149 -9.86 0.08 -28.09
CA LEU A 149 -9.88 0.95 -29.27
C LEU A 149 -8.55 1.71 -29.44
N GLN A 150 -7.96 2.22 -28.35
CA GLN A 150 -6.65 2.88 -28.41
C GLN A 150 -5.50 1.93 -28.76
N LEU A 151 -5.57 0.67 -28.32
CA LEU A 151 -4.56 -0.35 -28.63
C LEU A 151 -4.68 -0.85 -30.08
N GLN A 152 -5.91 -1.02 -30.56
CA GLN A 152 -6.20 -1.32 -31.97
C GLN A 152 -5.73 -0.19 -32.89
N ALA A 153 -5.94 1.07 -32.51
CA ALA A 153 -5.40 2.22 -33.22
C ALA A 153 -3.85 2.26 -33.25
N ARG A 154 -3.18 1.54 -32.35
CA ARG A 154 -1.71 1.36 -32.32
C ARG A 154 -1.27 0.05 -32.98
N GLY A 155 -2.16 -0.64 -33.69
CA GLY A 155 -1.87 -1.90 -34.39
C GLY A 155 -1.60 -3.08 -33.44
N ARG A 156 -2.06 -3.01 -32.19
CA ARG A 156 -1.97 -4.12 -31.23
C ARG A 156 -3.35 -4.58 -30.83
N ASP A 157 -3.71 -5.79 -31.22
CA ASP A 157 -4.86 -6.47 -30.64
C ASP A 157 -4.51 -7.03 -29.27
N LEU A 158 -5.38 -6.77 -28.30
CA LEU A 158 -5.34 -7.49 -27.04
C LEU A 158 -5.84 -8.92 -27.31
N PRO A 159 -5.10 -9.98 -26.90
CA PRO A 159 -5.65 -11.33 -26.93
C PRO A 159 -6.97 -11.37 -26.14
N PRO A 160 -7.86 -12.35 -26.39
CA PRO A 160 -9.15 -12.50 -25.69
C PRO A 160 -8.94 -12.86 -24.21
N PHE A 161 -8.44 -11.90 -23.44
CA PHE A 161 -8.06 -12.02 -22.05
C PHE A 161 -9.30 -11.75 -21.20
N HIS A 162 -9.80 -12.78 -20.51
CA HIS A 162 -10.98 -12.66 -19.66
C HIS A 162 -10.62 -11.92 -18.37
N ARG A 163 -11.44 -10.92 -17.98
CA ARG A 163 -11.24 -10.10 -16.76
C ARG A 163 -10.98 -10.94 -15.50
N ALA A 164 -11.56 -12.15 -15.43
CA ALA A 164 -11.37 -13.12 -14.36
C ALA A 164 -9.90 -13.53 -14.12
N TRP A 165 -9.05 -13.55 -15.14
CA TRP A 165 -7.63 -13.90 -14.98
C TRP A 165 -6.81 -12.81 -14.28
N LEU A 166 -7.28 -11.55 -14.30
CA LEU A 166 -6.67 -10.46 -13.51
C LEU A 166 -7.05 -10.56 -12.03
N ILE A 167 -8.18 -11.19 -11.72
CA ILE A 167 -8.67 -11.42 -10.36
C ILE A 167 -7.85 -12.53 -9.67
N LEU A 168 -7.36 -13.50 -10.44
CA LEU A 168 -6.62 -14.66 -9.94
C LEU A 168 -5.40 -14.29 -9.06
N PRO A 169 -4.46 -13.42 -9.49
CA PRO A 169 -3.33 -13.00 -8.67
C PRO A 169 -3.75 -12.29 -7.38
N VAL A 170 -4.88 -11.58 -7.41
CA VAL A 170 -5.39 -10.80 -6.28
C VAL A 170 -6.08 -11.70 -5.25
N VAL A 171 -6.85 -12.68 -5.72
CA VAL A 171 -7.46 -13.73 -4.87
C VAL A 171 -6.40 -14.69 -4.31
N LEU A 172 -5.30 -14.91 -5.04
CA LEU A 172 -4.17 -15.71 -4.54
C LEU A 172 -3.23 -14.93 -3.61
N ALA A 173 -3.32 -13.59 -3.52
CA ALA A 173 -2.43 -12.79 -2.67
C ALA A 173 -2.54 -13.13 -1.17
N PRO A 174 -3.73 -13.36 -0.57
CA PRO A 174 -3.86 -13.88 0.79
C PRO A 174 -3.19 -15.25 1.00
N ILE A 175 -3.24 -16.13 -0.01
CA ILE A 175 -2.57 -17.44 0.03
C ILE A 175 -1.05 -17.25 -0.02
N GLY A 176 -0.56 -16.31 -0.83
CA GLY A 176 0.84 -15.89 -0.84
C GLY A 176 1.31 -15.34 0.51
N LEU A 177 0.45 -14.62 1.22
CA LEU A 177 0.71 -14.10 2.58
C LEU A 177 0.85 -15.23 3.62
N VAL A 178 0.00 -16.27 3.56
CA VAL A 178 0.15 -17.48 4.38
C VAL A 178 1.46 -18.21 4.05
N GLY A 179 1.79 -18.30 2.75
CA GLY A 179 3.06 -18.85 2.27
C GLY A 179 4.28 -18.08 2.79
N LEU A 180 4.21 -16.75 2.79
CA LEU A 180 5.25 -15.87 3.31
C LEU A 180 5.43 -16.05 4.82
N ASN A 181 4.34 -16.16 5.58
CA ASN A 181 4.41 -16.44 7.03
C ASN A 181 5.14 -17.77 7.31
N ARG A 182 4.80 -18.81 6.54
CA ARG A 182 5.47 -20.12 6.64
C ARG A 182 6.94 -20.05 6.24
N PHE A 183 7.26 -19.28 5.21
CA PHE A 183 8.63 -19.09 4.75
C PHE A 183 9.48 -18.33 5.78
N VAL A 184 8.96 -17.25 6.36
CA VAL A 184 9.64 -16.50 7.42
C VAL A 184 9.89 -17.38 8.65
N ASN A 185 8.91 -18.18 9.06
CA ASN A 185 9.09 -19.16 10.15
C ASN A 185 10.09 -20.27 9.81
N ARG A 186 10.21 -20.65 8.55
CA ARG A 186 11.22 -21.62 8.08
C ARG A 186 12.62 -21.02 8.13
N VAL A 187 12.80 -19.80 7.63
CA VAL A 187 14.08 -19.08 7.65
C VAL A 187 14.52 -18.77 9.08
N ASN A 188 13.59 -18.41 9.98
CA ASN A 188 13.92 -18.12 11.37
C ASN A 188 14.43 -19.36 12.12
N ARG A 189 13.78 -20.52 11.94
CA ARG A 189 14.25 -21.82 12.48
C ARG A 189 15.62 -22.21 11.93
N TRP A 190 15.88 -21.92 10.66
CA TRP A 190 17.15 -22.25 10.02
C TRP A 190 18.31 -21.40 10.55
N ARG A 191 18.04 -20.17 11.01
CA ARG A 191 19.07 -19.24 11.53
C ARG A 191 19.30 -19.32 13.04
N HIS A 192 18.27 -19.63 13.83
CA HIS A 192 18.34 -19.58 15.29
C HIS A 192 18.14 -20.93 15.98
N GLY A 193 18.11 -22.02 15.21
CA GLY A 193 17.91 -23.38 15.74
C GLY A 193 16.44 -23.71 16.07
N PRO A 194 16.18 -24.95 16.53
CA PRO A 194 14.83 -25.45 16.81
C PRO A 194 14.11 -24.70 17.96
N ASP A 195 14.86 -24.05 18.86
CA ASP A 195 14.34 -23.30 20.02
C ASP A 195 14.04 -21.82 19.74
N ALA A 196 14.09 -21.41 18.46
CA ALA A 196 13.80 -20.04 18.07
C ALA A 196 12.36 -19.66 18.43
N ARG A 197 12.18 -18.51 19.12
CA ARG A 197 10.86 -17.93 19.45
C ARG A 197 9.97 -17.96 18.21
N GLN A 198 8.92 -18.79 18.25
CA GLN A 198 7.96 -18.90 17.16
C GLN A 198 7.21 -17.57 17.04
N LEU A 199 7.13 -17.01 15.84
CA LEU A 199 6.19 -15.92 15.59
C LEU A 199 4.78 -16.46 15.87
N PRO A 200 3.87 -15.63 16.40
CA PRO A 200 2.54 -16.10 16.75
C PRO A 200 1.90 -16.74 15.52
N ARG A 201 1.43 -17.97 15.69
CA ARG A 201 0.66 -18.65 14.65
C ARG A 201 -0.60 -17.82 14.46
N VAL A 202 -0.88 -17.44 13.20
CA VAL A 202 -2.23 -17.02 12.84
C VAL A 202 -3.10 -18.21 13.22
N ALA A 203 -3.90 -18.05 14.27
CA ALA A 203 -4.81 -19.09 14.70
C ALA A 203 -5.70 -19.39 13.49
N GLY A 204 -5.56 -20.59 12.94
CA GLY A 204 -6.49 -21.09 11.95
C GLY A 204 -7.83 -21.23 12.65
N GLY A 205 -8.77 -20.35 12.32
CA GLY A 205 -10.18 -20.71 12.31
C GLY A 205 -10.44 -21.56 11.06
#